data_AF-A0A0S2A493-F1
#
_entry.id   AF-A0A0S2A493-F1
#
_cell.length_a   1.000
_cell.length_b   1.000
_cell.length_c   1.000
_cell.angle_alpha   90.00
_cell.angle_beta   90.00
_cell.angle_gamma   90.00
#
_symmetry.space_group_name_H-M   'P 1'
#
loop_
_entity.id
_entity.type
_entity.pdbx_description
1 polymer ?
#
loop_
_entity_poly.entity_id
_entity_poly.type
_entity_poly.pdbx_seq_one_letter_code
_entity_poly.pdbx_strand_id
1 'polypeptide(L)'
;ILEDYVYYAIDQIKSKYGGFCKLDPANMDEIIKLGDDISSYALEMYERYPAVMETHFGGSQRATVSAAATGIAGSMATGVADVGLNCWYLSMLQHKERTGRLGFYGYD
;
A
#
# COMPACT_ATOMS: atom_id res chain seq x y z
N ILE A 1 3.31 10.67 7.37
CA ILE A 1 3.49 9.20 7.22
C ILE A 1 2.68 8.70 6.03
N LEU A 2 1.34 8.73 6.06
CA LEU A 2 0.54 8.30 4.89
C LEU A 2 0.88 9.07 3.60
N GLU A 3 0.98 10.40 3.68
CA GLU A 3 1.31 11.23 2.51
C GLU A 3 2.63 10.81 1.85
N ASP A 4 3.66 10.54 2.65
CA ASP A 4 4.97 10.08 2.16
C ASP A 4 4.84 8.82 1.29
N TYR A 5 4.11 7.81 1.78
CA TYR A 5 3.94 6.55 1.06
C TYR A 5 3.09 6.71 -0.20
N VAL A 6 2.11 7.62 -0.17
CA VAL A 6 1.30 7.97 -1.36
C VAL A 6 2.13 8.72 -2.39
N TYR A 7 3.00 9.64 -1.98
CA TYR A 7 3.91 10.34 -2.90
C TYR A 7 4.94 9.39 -3.52
N TYR A 8 5.48 8.44 -2.75
CA TYR A 8 6.29 7.35 -3.31
C TYR A 8 5.52 6.59 -4.40
N ALA A 9 4.25 6.24 -4.13
CA ALA A 9 3.41 5.56 -5.12
C ALA A 9 3.17 6.40 -6.38
N ILE A 10 2.94 7.71 -6.24
CA ILE A 10 2.79 8.62 -7.38
C ILE A 10 4.04 8.59 -8.27
N ASP A 11 5.23 8.60 -7.68
CA ASP A 11 6.49 8.56 -8.43
C ASP A 11 6.67 7.21 -9.14
N GLN A 12 6.36 6.09 -8.48
CA GLN A 12 6.38 4.77 -9.12
C GLN A 12 5.40 4.69 -10.29
N ILE A 13 4.17 5.20 -10.13
CA ILE A 13 3.16 5.18 -11.19
C ILE A 13 3.59 6.00 -12.39
N LYS A 14 4.10 7.22 -12.15
CA LYS A 14 4.60 8.09 -13.22
C LYS A 14 5.79 7.47 -13.95
N SER A 15 6.73 6.88 -13.21
CA SER A 15 7.94 6.28 -13.79
C SER A 15 7.66 4.99 -14.56
N LYS A 16 6.79 4.12 -14.04
CA LYS A 16 6.57 2.77 -14.60
C LYS A 16 5.46 2.73 -15.65
N TYR A 17 4.41 3.52 -15.47
CA TYR A 17 3.20 3.46 -16.31
C TYR A 17 2.96 4.75 -17.12
N GLY A 18 3.84 5.74 -17.02
CA GLY A 18 3.74 6.98 -17.79
C GLY A 18 2.65 7.95 -17.31
N GLY A 19 2.15 7.77 -16.10
CA GLY A 19 1.19 8.66 -15.45
C GLY A 19 -0.03 7.96 -14.87
N PHE A 20 -0.98 8.75 -14.39
CA PHE A 20 -2.21 8.25 -13.78
C PHE A 20 -3.18 7.67 -14.81
N CYS A 21 -3.95 6.67 -14.39
CA CYS A 21 -4.96 5.98 -15.20
C CYS A 21 -4.40 5.39 -16.52
N LYS A 22 -3.14 4.93 -16.49
CA LYS A 22 -2.44 4.33 -17.65
C LYS A 22 -2.22 2.84 -17.52
N LEU A 23 -2.28 2.29 -16.30
CA LEU A 23 -2.22 0.85 -16.10
C LEU A 23 -3.57 0.24 -16.46
N ASP A 24 -3.55 -0.78 -17.32
CA ASP A 24 -4.74 -1.53 -17.69
C ASP A 24 -5.33 -2.23 -16.45
N PRO A 25 -6.58 -1.94 -16.04
CA PRO A 25 -7.22 -2.60 -14.90
C PRO A 25 -7.38 -4.11 -15.06
N ALA A 26 -7.31 -4.66 -16.28
CA ALA A 26 -7.34 -6.09 -16.52
C ALA A 26 -5.96 -6.78 -16.35
N ASN A 27 -4.87 -6.01 -16.28
CA ASN A 27 -3.52 -6.54 -16.12
C ASN A 27 -3.19 -6.81 -14.65
N MET A 28 -3.69 -7.92 -14.13
CA MET A 28 -3.57 -8.28 -12.72
C MET A 28 -2.11 -8.46 -12.26
N ASP A 29 -1.23 -8.97 -13.13
CA ASP A 29 0.18 -9.19 -12.78
C ASP A 29 0.90 -7.87 -12.46
N GLU A 30 0.65 -6.83 -13.26
CA GLU A 30 1.22 -5.50 -13.02
C GLU A 30 0.55 -4.79 -11.84
N ILE A 31 -0.76 -5.01 -11.62
CA ILE A 31 -1.47 -4.50 -10.44
C ILE A 31 -0.88 -5.09 -9.15
N ILE A 32 -0.65 -6.41 -9.11
CA ILE A 32 -0.04 -7.08 -7.96
C ILE A 32 1.38 -6.54 -7.74
N LYS A 33 2.20 -6.44 -8.79
CA LYS A 33 3.56 -5.87 -8.67
C LYS A 33 3.57 -4.45 -8.11
N LEU A 34 2.64 -3.59 -8.54
CA LEU A 34 2.49 -2.25 -7.97
C LEU A 34 2.08 -2.35 -6.50
N GLY A 35 1.09 -3.18 -6.18
CA GLY A 35 0.64 -3.42 -4.81
C GLY A 35 1.78 -3.84 -3.87
N ASP A 36 2.56 -4.84 -4.30
CA ASP A 36 3.70 -5.39 -3.58
C ASP A 36 4.78 -4.33 -3.31
N ASP A 37 5.11 -3.51 -4.31
CA ASP A 37 6.09 -2.43 -4.20
C ASP A 37 5.68 -1.39 -3.14
N ILE A 38 4.45 -0.86 -3.25
CA ILE A 38 3.98 0.19 -2.34
C ILE A 38 3.79 -0.34 -0.93
N SER A 39 3.23 -1.54 -0.79
CA SER A 39 3.03 -2.21 0.51
C SER A 39 4.38 -2.50 1.19
N SER A 40 5.37 -2.99 0.43
CA SER A 40 6.72 -3.24 0.94
C SER A 40 7.41 -1.96 1.38
N TYR A 41 7.37 -0.90 0.57
CA TYR A 41 7.93 0.40 0.93
C TYR A 41 7.32 0.95 2.22
N ALA A 42 5.99 0.93 2.33
CA ALA A 42 5.28 1.44 3.50
C ALA A 42 5.68 0.71 4.79
N LEU A 43 5.86 -0.61 4.74
CA LEU A 43 6.29 -1.43 5.88
C LEU A 43 7.78 -1.24 6.20
N GLU A 44 8.64 -1.14 5.18
CA GLU A 44 10.06 -0.83 5.36
C GLU A 44 10.29 0.51 6.05
N MET A 45 9.47 1.52 5.78
CA MET A 45 9.61 2.82 6.44
C MET A 45 9.32 2.75 7.94
N TYR A 46 8.37 1.91 8.38
CA TYR A 46 8.17 1.65 9.81
C TYR A 46 9.37 0.91 10.42
N GLU A 47 9.96 -0.06 9.71
CA GLU A 47 11.12 -0.83 10.18
C GLU A 47 12.39 0.03 10.24
N ARG A 48 12.60 0.90 9.25
CA ARG A 48 13.77 1.76 9.12
C ARG A 48 13.77 2.93 10.10
N TYR A 49 12.59 3.47 10.43
CA TYR A 49 12.45 4.64 11.27
C TYR A 49 11.63 4.31 12.53
N PRO A 50 12.28 3.91 13.64
CA PRO A 50 11.58 3.53 14.88
C PRO A 50 10.62 4.60 15.41
N ALA A 51 10.96 5.89 15.27
CA ALA A 51 10.07 6.98 15.69
C ALA A 51 8.73 7.02 14.92
N VAL A 52 8.71 6.54 13.67
CA VAL A 52 7.49 6.39 12.87
C VAL A 52 6.65 5.23 13.40
N MET A 53 7.29 4.11 13.75
CA MET A 53 6.63 2.97 14.39
C MET A 53 6.10 3.32 15.79
N GLU A 54 6.79 4.18 16.54
CA GLU A 54 6.34 4.69 17.83
C GLU A 54 5.15 5.65 17.68
N THR A 55 5.17 6.53 16.68
CA THR A 55 4.06 7.45 16.39
C THR A 55 2.79 6.66 16.02
N HIS A 56 2.92 5.62 15.20
CA HIS A 56 1.85 4.65 14.92
C HIS A 56 2.06 3.36 15.72
N PHE A 57 2.07 3.47 17.04
CA PHE A 57 2.30 2.35 17.94
C PHE A 57 1.26 1.22 17.77
N GLY A 58 0.02 1.56 17.39
CA GLY A 58 -1.04 0.59 17.15
C GLY A 58 -0.89 -0.14 15.82
N GLY A 59 -0.99 -1.46 15.84
CA GLY A 59 -0.95 -2.29 14.63
C GLY A 59 -1.98 -1.85 13.58
N SER A 60 -3.22 -1.58 13.99
CA SER A 60 -4.28 -1.09 13.12
C SER A 60 -3.97 0.26 12.47
N GLN A 61 -3.21 1.14 13.13
CA GLN A 61 -2.81 2.41 12.51
C GLN A 61 -1.83 2.15 11.36
N ARG A 62 -0.84 1.28 11.58
CA ARG A 62 0.12 0.89 10.53
C ARG A 62 -0.56 0.14 9.40
N ALA A 63 -1.45 -0.80 9.71
CA ALA A 63 -2.22 -1.56 8.73
C ALA A 63 -3.08 -0.65 7.86
N THR A 64 -3.84 0.28 8.46
CA THR A 64 -4.61 1.29 7.73
C THR A 64 -3.71 2.09 6.80
N VAL A 65 -2.55 2.57 7.27
CA VAL A 65 -1.70 3.47 6.48
C VAL A 65 -1.01 2.74 5.32
N SER A 66 -0.49 1.53 5.54
CA SER A 66 0.12 0.73 4.48
C SER A 66 -0.91 0.31 3.43
N ALA A 67 -2.08 -0.15 3.86
CA ALA A 67 -3.15 -0.55 2.95
C ALA A 67 -3.78 0.65 2.22
N ALA A 68 -3.91 1.80 2.88
CA ALA A 68 -4.38 3.03 2.24
C ALA A 68 -3.43 3.48 1.14
N ALA A 69 -2.12 3.55 1.40
CA ALA A 69 -1.15 3.93 0.37
C ALA A 69 -1.22 2.97 -0.84
N THR A 70 -1.29 1.67 -0.57
CA THR A 70 -1.35 0.62 -1.61
C THR A 70 -2.66 0.67 -2.41
N GLY A 71 -3.80 0.86 -1.74
CA GLY A 71 -5.11 0.97 -2.39
C GLY A 71 -5.25 2.26 -3.22
N ILE A 72 -4.81 3.39 -2.68
CA ILE A 72 -4.76 4.67 -3.42
C ILE A 72 -3.87 4.51 -4.66
N ALA A 73 -2.73 3.83 -4.56
CA ALA A 73 -1.86 3.55 -5.70
C ALA A 73 -2.58 2.76 -6.81
N GLY A 74 -3.26 1.67 -6.44
CA GLY A 74 -4.04 0.87 -7.40
C GLY A 74 -5.12 1.69 -8.11
N SER A 75 -5.88 2.50 -7.37
CA SER A 75 -6.88 3.40 -7.95
C SER A 75 -6.28 4.51 -8.83
N MET A 76 -5.17 5.13 -8.42
CA MET A 76 -4.50 6.17 -9.22
C MET A 76 -3.89 5.61 -10.50
N ALA A 77 -3.33 4.41 -10.45
CA ALA A 77 -2.69 3.78 -11.60
C ALA A 77 -3.70 3.40 -12.69
N THR A 78 -4.89 2.93 -12.28
CA THR A 78 -5.89 2.36 -13.19
C THR A 78 -7.10 3.24 -13.45
N GLY A 79 -7.40 4.21 -12.56
CA GLY A 79 -8.64 4.97 -12.58
C GLY A 79 -9.87 4.17 -12.09
N VAL A 80 -9.67 3.01 -11.46
CA VAL A 80 -10.75 2.11 -11.02
C VAL A 80 -10.69 1.89 -9.50
N ALA A 81 -11.80 2.16 -8.81
CA ALA A 81 -11.88 2.03 -7.36
C ALA A 81 -11.74 0.57 -6.88
N ASP A 82 -12.34 -0.38 -7.59
CA ASP A 82 -12.29 -1.81 -7.24
C ASP A 82 -10.86 -2.38 -7.29
N VAL A 83 -10.02 -1.90 -8.21
CA VAL A 83 -8.61 -2.26 -8.23
C VAL A 83 -7.91 -1.75 -6.97
N GLY A 84 -8.22 -0.52 -6.54
CA GLY A 84 -7.70 0.01 -5.28
C GLY A 84 -8.15 -0.78 -4.06
N LEU A 85 -9.41 -1.23 -4.04
CA LEU A 85 -9.92 -2.10 -2.99
C LEU A 85 -9.17 -3.45 -2.94
N ASN A 86 -8.91 -4.06 -4.10
CA ASN A 86 -8.12 -5.28 -4.18
C ASN A 86 -6.68 -5.06 -3.67
N CYS A 87 -6.05 -3.95 -4.05
CA CYS A 87 -4.72 -3.57 -3.57
C CYS A 87 -4.68 -3.31 -2.05
N TRP A 88 -5.74 -2.73 -1.48
CA TRP A 88 -5.89 -2.58 -0.03
C TRP A 88 -5.83 -3.94 0.68
N TYR A 89 -6.64 -4.91 0.22
CA TYR A 89 -6.68 -6.24 0.84
C TYR A 89 -5.40 -7.04 0.60
N LEU A 90 -4.76 -6.89 -0.56
CA LEU A 90 -3.43 -7.46 -0.81
C LEU A 90 -2.42 -6.96 0.23
N SER A 91 -2.39 -5.65 0.50
CA SER A 91 -1.50 -5.08 1.51
C SER A 91 -1.78 -5.62 2.92
N MET A 92 -3.05 -5.81 3.29
CA MET A 92 -3.42 -6.40 4.59
C MET A 92 -2.87 -7.82 4.75
N LEU A 93 -3.01 -8.67 3.73
CA LEU A 93 -2.47 -10.03 3.74
C LEU A 93 -0.95 -10.02 3.86
N GLN A 94 -0.26 -9.19 3.08
CA GLN A 94 1.19 -9.09 3.12
C GLN A 94 1.72 -8.57 4.45
N HIS A 95 1.05 -7.58 5.03
CA HIS A 95 1.44 -7.03 6.34
C HIS A 95 1.35 -8.11 7.41
N LYS A 96 0.26 -8.87 7.43
CA LYS A 96 0.05 -9.98 8.35
C LYS A 96 1.19 -11.00 8.29
N GLU A 97 1.56 -11.43 7.08
CA GLU A 97 2.64 -12.39 6.86
C GLU A 97 4.03 -11.82 7.16
N ARG A 98 4.33 -10.59 6.71
CA ARG A 98 5.65 -9.96 6.89
C ARG A 98 5.97 -9.73 8.37
N THR A 99 5.00 -9.31 9.17
CA THR A 99 5.25 -8.85 10.54
C THR A 99 4.74 -9.82 11.62
N GLY A 100 4.01 -10.88 11.25
CA GLY A 100 3.37 -11.81 12.18
C GLY A 100 2.26 -11.17 13.02
N ARG A 101 1.75 -10.01 12.61
CA ARG A 101 0.68 -9.24 13.28
C ARG A 101 0.01 -8.29 12.27
N LEU A 102 -1.16 -7.77 12.61
CA LEU A 102 -1.88 -6.78 11.80
C LEU A 102 -2.53 -5.72 12.70
N GLY A 103 -3.82 -5.86 12.99
CA GLY A 103 -4.60 -4.94 13.80
C GLY A 103 -5.05 -5.54 15.14
N PHE A 104 -6.03 -4.87 15.77
CA PHE A 104 -6.72 -5.41 16.95
C PHE A 104 -7.64 -6.58 16.57
N TYR A 105 -8.29 -7.18 17.58
CA TYR A 105 -9.23 -8.28 17.40
C TYR A 105 -10.45 -7.88 16.55
N GLY A 106 -10.65 -8.55 15.40
CA GLY A 106 -11.75 -8.23 14.46
C GLY A 106 -11.45 -7.02 13.57
N TYR A 107 -10.16 -6.69 13.39
CA TYR A 107 -9.75 -5.65 12.47
C TYR A 107 -9.70 -6.13 11.00
N ASP A 108 -9.26 -7.36 10.76
CA ASP A 108 -9.27 -8.04 9.46
C ASP A 108 -10.54 -8.88 9.22
#